data_AF-A0A158I6H5-F1
#
_entry.id   AF-A0A158I6H5-F1
#
_cell.length_a   1.000
_cell.length_b   1.000
_cell.length_c   1.000
_cell.angle_alpha   90.00
_cell.angle_beta   90.00
_cell.angle_gamma   90.00
#
_symmetry.space_group_name_H-M   'P 1'
#
loop_
_entity.id
_entity.type
_entity.pdbx_description
1 polymer ?
#
loop_
_entity_poly.entity_id
_entity_poly.type
_entity_poly.pdbx_seq_one_letter_code
_entity_poly.pdbx_strand_id
1 'polypeptide(L)' 'MRQARWTVSEGLTNGGTIVGSLSMTISTTRSMVPAIDVIAQIANVKTHPSVRLGTEQGGLAIHGWVSTGDPVSMS' A
#
# COMPACT_ATOMS: atom_id res chain seq x y z
N MET A 1 -13.88 -13.38 0.59
CA MET A 1 -12.41 -13.63 0.57
C MET A 1 -11.73 -12.26 0.66
N ARG A 2 -10.65 -12.10 1.43
CA ARG A 2 -9.93 -10.81 1.54
C ARG A 2 -8.67 -10.90 0.69
N GLN A 3 -8.50 -10.01 -0.27
CA GLN A 3 -7.28 -9.95 -1.08
C GLN A 3 -6.54 -8.65 -0.77
N ALA A 4 -5.29 -8.78 -0.36
CA ALA A 4 -4.36 -7.67 -0.21
C ALA A 4 -3.35 -7.74 -1.35
N ARG A 5 -3.20 -6.64 -2.08
CA ARG A 5 -2.21 -6.52 -3.14
C ARG A 5 -1.31 -5.32 -2.85
N TRP A 6 -0.01 -5.56 -2.97
CA TRP A 6 1.01 -4.54 -2.94
C TRP A 6 1.42 -4.18 -4.36
N THR A 7 1.66 -2.89 -4.60
CA THR A 7 2.18 -2.38 -5.87
C THR A 7 3.36 -1.47 -5.58
N VAL A 8 4.46 -1.69 -6.28
CA VAL A 8 5.68 -0.89 -6.21
C VAL A 8 5.73 -0.03 -7.47
N SER A 9 5.96 1.26 -7.29
CA SER A 9 6.21 2.20 -8.38
C SER A 9 7.45 3.00 -8.07
N GLU A 10 8.37 3.13 -9.02
CA GLU A 10 9.57 3.93 -8.89
C GLU A 10 9.43 5.20 -9.74
N GLY A 11 9.70 6.36 -9.14
CA GLY A 11 9.67 7.66 -9.81
C GLY A 11 11.03 8.34 -9.76
N LEU A 12 11.42 8.99 -10.85
CA LEU A 12 12.57 9.88 -10.89
C LEU A 12 12.10 11.29 -10.52
N THR A 13 12.73 11.90 -9.53
CA THR A 13 12.55 13.33 -9.26
C THR A 13 13.38 14.16 -10.22
N ASN A 14 13.04 15.45 -10.38
CA ASN A 14 13.75 16.40 -11.26
C ASN A 14 15.24 16.59 -10.91
N GLY A 15 15.75 15.99 -9.83
CA GLY A 15 17.15 16.00 -9.41
C GLY A 15 17.87 14.64 -9.52
N GLY A 16 17.27 13.62 -10.14
CA GLY A 16 17.89 12.30 -10.33
C GLY A 16 17.82 11.35 -9.12
N THR A 17 17.17 11.75 -8.03
CA THR A 17 16.88 10.85 -6.90
C THR A 17 15.72 9.93 -7.28
N ILE A 18 15.98 8.61 -7.24
CA ILE A 18 14.93 7.58 -7.35
C ILE A 18 14.13 7.63 -6.04
N VAL A 19 12.82 7.85 -6.16
CA VAL A 19 11.89 7.78 -5.04
C VAL A 19 10.89 6.68 -5.35
N GLY A 20 10.90 5.63 -4.53
CA GLY A 20 9.94 4.55 -4.60
C GLY A 20 8.64 4.94 -3.89
N SER A 21 7.53 4.39 -4.37
CA SER A 21 6.27 4.35 -3.63
C SER A 21 5.80 2.91 -3.51
N LEU A 22 5.43 2.54 -2.28
CA LEU A 22 4.77 1.27 -1.98
C LEU A 22 3.32 1.57 -1.65
N SER A 23 2.42 1.11 -2.52
CA SER A 23 0.98 1.28 -2.38
C SER A 23 0.30 -0.03 -2.05
N MET A 24 -0.65 0.02 -1.12
CA MET A 24 -1.46 -1.13 -0.72
C MET A 24 -2.92 -0.93 -1.10
N THR A 25 -3.48 -1.94 -1.77
CA THR A 25 -4.93 -2.02 -2.02
C THR A 25 -5.49 -3.27 -1.35
N ILE A 26 -6.55 -3.08 -0.56
CA ILE A 26 -7.33 -4.18 0.02
C ILE A 26 -8.70 -4.22 -0.63
N SER A 27 -9.04 -5.36 -1.21
CA SER A 27 -10.37 -5.64 -1.75
C SER A 27 -11.10 -6.63 -0.85
N THR A 28 -12.33 -6.29 -0.49
CA THR A 28 -13.20 -7.13 0.34
C THR A 28 -14.56 -7.28 -0.33
N THR A 29 -15.14 -8.48 -0.22
CA THR A 29 -16.54 -8.75 -0.62
C THR A 29 -17.52 -8.41 0.50
N ARG A 30 -17.02 -7.99 1.66
CA ARG A 30 -17.81 -7.55 2.80
C ARG A 30 -18.05 -6.04 2.66
N SER A 31 -19.22 -5.53 3.00
CA SER A 31 -19.58 -4.11 2.87
C SER A 31 -18.57 -3.10 3.48
N MET A 32 -17.60 -3.54 4.29
CA MET A 32 -16.58 -2.68 4.86
C MET A 32 -15.27 -3.43 5.15
N VAL A 33 -14.13 -2.81 4.83
CA VAL A 33 -12.82 -3.20 5.40
C VAL A 33 -12.65 -2.44 6.71
N PRO A 34 -12.45 -3.12 7.86
CA PRO A 34 -12.07 -2.44 9.09
C PRO A 34 -10.72 -1.73 8.91
N ALA A 35 -10.63 -0.44 9.27
CA ALA A 35 -9.37 0.31 9.19
C ALA A 35 -8.21 -0.35 9.96
N ILE A 36 -8.52 -1.12 11.00
CA ILE A 36 -7.53 -1.88 11.78
C ILE A 36 -6.79 -2.94 10.94
N ASP A 37 -7.45 -3.55 9.95
CA ASP A 37 -6.83 -4.54 9.07
C ASP A 37 -5.82 -3.90 8.10
N VAL A 38 -6.08 -2.64 7.71
CA VAL A 38 -5.18 -1.84 6.87
C VAL A 38 -3.97 -1.40 7.67
N ILE A 39 -4.21 -0.87 8.89
CA ILE A 39 -3.16 -0.41 9.80
C ILE A 39 -2.22 -1.56 10.16
N ALA A 40 -2.75 -2.74 10.48
CA ALA A 40 -1.94 -3.92 10.80
C ALA A 40 -1.06 -4.34 9.63
N GLN A 41 -1.56 -4.31 8.40
CA GLN A 41 -0.77 -4.69 7.22
C GLN A 41 0.30 -3.67 6.87
N ILE A 42 0.01 -2.37 7.02
CA ILE A 42 1.03 -1.32 6.88
C ILE A 42 2.08 -1.43 7.99
N ALA A 43 1.68 -1.73 9.23
CA ALA A 43 2.63 -1.95 10.32
C ALA A 43 3.55 -3.14 10.04
N ASN A 44 2.99 -4.25 9.52
CA ASN A 44 3.76 -5.42 9.15
C ASN A 44 4.73 -5.16 8.00
N VAL A 45 4.35 -4.39 6.97
CA VAL A 45 5.28 -4.12 5.85
C VAL A 45 6.44 -3.22 6.28
N LYS A 46 6.22 -2.33 7.25
CA LYS A 46 7.26 -1.44 7.82
C LYS A 46 8.33 -2.18 8.61
N THR A 47 8.08 -3.42 9.07
CA THR A 47 9.11 -4.20 9.75
C THR A 47 10.11 -4.84 8.78
N HIS A 48 9.79 -4.88 7.48
CA HIS A 48 10.68 -5.45 6.48
C HIS A 48 11.95 -4.58 6.31
N PRO A 49 13.16 -5.15 6.35
CA PRO A 49 14.41 -4.38 6.36
C PRO A 49 14.59 -3.39 5.21
N SER A 50 14.23 -3.78 3.98
CA SER A 50 14.33 -2.91 2.80
C SER A 50 13.34 -1.74 2.82
N VAL A 51 12.14 -1.97 3.35
CA VAL A 51 11.09 -0.94 3.47
C VAL A 51 11.47 0.07 4.55
N ARG A 52 11.95 -0.43 5.70
CA ARG A 52 12.47 0.42 6.77
C ARG A 52 13.63 1.28 6.29
N LEU A 53 14.64 0.68 5.65
CA LEU A 53 15.81 1.38 5.13
C LEU A 53 15.42 2.46 4.11
N GLY A 54 14.54 2.14 3.16
CA GLY A 54 14.05 3.11 2.17
C GLY A 54 13.25 4.26 2.80
N THR A 55 12.49 3.99 3.85
CA THR A 55 11.72 5.02 4.58
C THR A 55 12.65 5.92 5.41
N GLU A 56 13.62 5.34 6.12
CA GLU A 56 14.62 6.07 6.93
C GLU A 56 15.51 6.97 6.07
N GLN A 57 15.84 6.54 4.86
CA GLN A 57 16.63 7.32 3.90
C GLN A 57 15.79 8.36 3.13
N GLY A 58 14.48 8.42 3.36
CA GLY A 58 13.56 9.33 2.66
C GLY A 58 13.31 8.97 1.19
N GLY A 59 13.76 7.79 0.74
CA GLY A 59 13.63 7.31 -0.64
C GLY A 59 12.37 6.48 -0.89
N LEU A 60 11.56 6.20 0.14
CA LEU A 60 10.34 5.41 0.05
C LEU A 60 9.19 6.05 0.83
N ALA A 61 8.07 6.28 0.13
CA ALA A 61 6.81 6.65 0.75
C ALA A 61 5.83 5.45 0.74
N ILE A 62 5.13 5.23 1.86
CA ILE A 62 4.16 4.14 2.01
C ILE A 62 2.77 4.72 2.19
N HIS A 63 1.84 4.34 1.32
CA HIS A 63 0.44 4.78 1.36
C HIS A 63 -0.50 3.56 1.35
N GLY A 64 -1.59 3.65 2.11
CA GLY A 64 -2.63 2.63 2.12
C GLY A 64 -3.98 3.24 1.74
N TRP A 65 -4.69 2.58 0.83
CA TRP A 65 -6.01 3.01 0.38
C TRP A 65 -7.01 1.89 0.60
N VAL A 66 -8.21 2.26 1.07
CA VAL A 66 -9.37 1.37 1.12
C VAL A 66 -10.30 1.79 0.01
N SER A 67 -10.52 0.90 -0.95
CA SER A 67 -11.58 1.10 -1.93
C SER A 67 -12.82 0.36 -1.46
N THR A 68 -13.90 1.10 -1.28
CA THR A 68 -15.23 0.52 -1.10
C THR A 68 -15.82 0.31 -2.49
N GLY A 69 -15.62 -0.88 -3.04
CA GLY A 69 -16.36 -1.32 -4.21
C GLY A 69 -17.71 -1.86 -3.77
N ASP A 70 -18.81 -1.27 -4.24
CA ASP A 70 -20.09 -1.98 -4.25
C ASP A 70 -19.89 -3.29 -5.02
N PRO A 71 -20.43 -4.44 -4.56
CA PRO A 71 -20.27 -5.73 -5.24
C PRO A 71 -20.98 -5.80 -6.61
N VAL A 72 -21.44 -4.68 -7.18
CA VAL A 72 -22.26 -4.64 -8.38
C VAL A 72 -21.48 -4.01 -9.53
N SER A 73 -20.65 -4.81 -10.20
CA SER A 73 -20.35 -4.74 -11.64
C SER A 73 -19.26 -5.76 -11.98
N MET A 74 -19.62 -7.04 -11.93
CA MET A 74 -19.02 -8.02 -12.82
C MET A 74 -20.14 -8.39 -13.80
N SER A 75 -20.14 -7.72 -14.96
CA SER A 75 -20.86 -8.19 -16.15
C SER A 75 -20.02 -9.23 -16.87
#